data_AF-A0A255RBS1-F1
#
_entry.id   AF-A0A255RBS1-F1
#
_cell.length_a   1.000
_cell.length_b   1.000
_cell.length_c   1.000
_cell.angle_alpha   90.00
_cell.angle_beta   90.00
_cell.angle_gamma   90.00
#
_symmetry.space_group_name_H-M   'P 1'
#
loop_
_entity.id
_entity.type
_entity.pdbx_description
1 polymer ?
#
loop_
_entity_poly.entity_id
_entity_poly.type
_entity_poly.pdbx_seq_one_letter_code
_entity_poly.pdbx_strand_id
1 'polypeptide(L)'
;MTDKALQAAVENNARIMLCPGEHCYFDYPMAKGDMPEVNWGMPTTTLKDTYSLDPAWGHDKKFEENNLFGVAGTLWSECITTPERIYYQAYPRAIALAEAGWSQQENRSWESFLQRMRPLANDMMRRGISFSMEY
;
A
#
# COMPACT_ATOMS: atom_id res chain seq x y z
N MET A 1 3.40 12.17 -11.09
CA MET A 1 3.47 13.43 -10.31
C MET A 1 4.41 13.30 -9.12
N THR A 2 4.59 12.07 -8.61
CA THR A 2 5.46 11.71 -7.48
C THR A 2 6.87 12.29 -7.57
N ASP A 3 7.60 12.11 -8.69
CA ASP A 3 8.98 12.62 -8.83
C ASP A 3 9.11 14.13 -8.57
N LYS A 4 8.14 14.93 -9.08
CA LYS A 4 8.14 16.39 -8.87
C LYS A 4 7.89 16.74 -7.41
N ALA A 5 7.04 15.98 -6.72
CA ALA A 5 6.78 16.18 -5.30
C ALA A 5 7.99 15.79 -4.44
N LEU A 6 8.67 14.69 -4.78
CA LEU A 6 9.92 14.28 -4.12
C LEU A 6 11.00 15.35 -4.28
N GLN A 7 11.21 15.83 -5.51
CA GLN A 7 12.17 16.91 -5.80
C GLN A 7 11.86 18.16 -4.99
N ALA A 8 10.61 18.63 -4.99
CA ALA A 8 10.21 19.81 -4.25
C ALA A 8 10.43 19.64 -2.73
N ALA A 9 10.14 18.46 -2.16
CA ALA A 9 10.37 18.20 -0.74
C ALA A 9 11.86 18.28 -0.38
N VAL A 10 12.73 17.68 -1.20
CA VAL A 10 14.19 17.75 -1.02
C VAL A 10 14.71 19.17 -1.12
N GLU A 11 14.29 19.93 -2.15
CA GLU A 11 14.68 21.34 -2.34
C GLU A 11 14.27 22.23 -1.16
N ASN A 12 13.18 21.87 -0.47
CA ASN A 12 12.66 22.60 0.70
C ASN A 12 13.11 21.99 2.04
N ASN A 13 14.05 21.03 2.04
CA ASN A 13 14.55 20.36 3.25
C ASN A 13 13.42 19.74 4.11
N ALA A 14 12.37 19.24 3.47
CA ALA A 14 11.25 18.57 4.11
C ALA A 14 11.46 17.04 4.08
N ARG A 15 11.21 16.38 5.20
CA ARG A 15 11.17 14.91 5.25
C ARG A 15 9.84 14.40 4.69
N ILE A 16 9.90 13.28 3.98
CA ILE A 16 8.82 12.76 3.16
C ILE A 16 8.17 11.58 3.87
N MET A 17 6.87 11.69 4.14
CA MET A 17 6.01 10.53 4.41
C MET A 17 5.45 10.06 3.07
N LEU A 18 6.02 9.00 2.51
CA LEU A 18 5.71 8.55 1.16
C LEU A 18 4.32 7.88 1.13
N CYS A 19 3.40 8.44 0.36
CA CYS A 19 2.02 7.96 0.24
C CYS A 19 1.47 8.19 -1.19
N PRO A 20 2.11 7.66 -2.25
CA PRO A 20 1.65 7.82 -3.63
C PRO A 20 0.33 7.08 -3.87
N GLY A 21 -0.57 7.70 -4.63
CA GLY A 21 -1.92 7.18 -4.90
C GLY A 21 -1.92 5.82 -5.58
N GLU A 22 -0.95 5.59 -6.46
CA GLU A 22 -0.77 4.34 -7.21
C GLU A 22 -0.43 3.12 -6.33
N HIS A 23 -0.04 3.32 -5.07
CA HIS A 23 0.33 2.22 -4.16
C HIS A 23 -0.40 2.25 -2.80
N CYS A 24 -0.69 3.45 -2.28
CA CYS A 24 -1.00 3.65 -0.86
C CYS A 24 -2.46 4.01 -0.58
N TYR A 25 -3.31 4.15 -1.60
CA TYR A 25 -4.72 4.48 -1.42
C TYR A 25 -5.52 3.20 -1.40
N PHE A 26 -5.92 2.78 -0.20
CA PHE A 26 -6.63 1.53 -0.01
C PHE A 26 -8.10 1.68 -0.37
N ASP A 27 -8.70 2.85 -0.26
CA ASP A 27 -10.07 3.11 -0.74
C ASP A 27 -10.29 2.83 -2.23
N TYR A 28 -9.22 2.72 -3.02
CA TYR A 28 -9.29 2.27 -4.41
C TYR A 28 -9.61 0.78 -4.53
N PRO A 29 -10.42 0.36 -5.53
CA PRO A 29 -10.75 -1.04 -5.77
C PRO A 29 -9.50 -1.91 -5.94
N MET A 30 -9.53 -3.14 -5.41
CA MET A 30 -8.42 -4.09 -5.58
C MET A 30 -8.48 -4.88 -6.88
N ALA A 31 -9.68 -5.02 -7.45
CA ALA A 31 -9.91 -5.71 -8.70
C ALA A 31 -10.90 -4.93 -9.57
N LYS A 32 -10.87 -5.19 -10.88
CA LYS A 32 -11.82 -4.58 -11.80
C LYS A 32 -13.23 -5.03 -11.46
N GLY A 33 -14.13 -4.07 -11.23
CA GLY A 33 -15.52 -4.33 -10.87
C GLY A 33 -15.75 -4.60 -9.37
N ASP A 34 -14.72 -4.50 -8.53
CA ASP A 34 -14.88 -4.44 -7.07
C ASP A 34 -15.40 -3.04 -6.65
N MET A 35 -15.96 -2.97 -5.44
CA MET A 35 -16.42 -1.74 -4.83
C MET A 35 -15.24 -0.85 -4.31
N PRO A 36 -15.48 0.44 -4.05
CA PRO A 36 -16.54 1.20 -4.70
C PRO A 36 -16.42 1.03 -6.22
N GLU A 37 -17.54 0.77 -6.91
CA GLU A 37 -17.55 0.79 -8.37
C GLU A 37 -16.91 2.11 -8.81
N VAL A 38 -16.30 2.14 -10.01
CA VAL A 38 -15.46 3.22 -10.56
C VAL A 38 -16.21 4.56 -10.78
N ASN A 39 -17.20 4.86 -9.95
CA ASN A 39 -18.08 6.01 -9.90
C ASN A 39 -17.33 7.35 -9.87
N TRP A 40 -16.07 7.35 -9.44
CA TRP A 40 -15.22 8.55 -9.38
C TRP A 40 -13.96 8.45 -10.25
N GLY A 41 -13.85 7.44 -11.12
CA GLY A 41 -12.66 7.28 -11.99
C GLY A 41 -11.40 6.80 -11.28
N MET A 42 -11.53 6.25 -10.07
CA MET A 42 -10.39 5.76 -9.29
C MET A 42 -9.71 4.58 -10.00
N PRO A 43 -8.36 4.54 -10.05
CA PRO A 43 -7.66 3.38 -10.60
C PRO A 43 -7.84 2.16 -9.70
N THR A 44 -7.54 0.98 -10.25
CA THR A 44 -7.40 -0.24 -9.44
C THR A 44 -6.01 -0.25 -8.82
N THR A 45 -5.93 -0.50 -7.51
CA THR A 45 -4.66 -0.71 -6.79
C THR A 45 -4.67 -2.10 -6.21
N THR A 46 -4.04 -3.03 -6.93
CA THR A 46 -3.96 -4.45 -6.55
C THR A 46 -3.02 -4.64 -5.35
N LEU A 47 -3.06 -5.83 -4.73
CA LEU A 47 -2.06 -6.18 -3.71
C LEU A 47 -0.63 -6.08 -4.22
N LYS A 48 -0.40 -6.51 -5.47
CA LYS A 48 0.91 -6.48 -6.10
C LYS A 48 1.38 -5.05 -6.37
N ASP A 49 0.46 -4.14 -6.72
CA ASP A 49 0.78 -2.73 -6.85
C ASP A 49 1.23 -2.14 -5.52
N THR A 50 0.47 -2.33 -4.42
CA THR A 50 0.95 -1.88 -3.10
C THR A 50 2.29 -2.50 -2.70
N TYR A 51 2.48 -3.80 -2.97
CA TYR A 51 3.75 -4.47 -2.66
C TYR A 51 4.92 -3.97 -3.51
N SER A 52 4.68 -3.50 -4.74
CA SER A 52 5.76 -3.03 -5.61
C SER A 52 6.30 -1.65 -5.23
N LEU A 53 5.70 -0.99 -4.23
CA LEU A 53 6.23 0.27 -3.70
C LEU A 53 7.69 0.09 -3.27
N ASP A 54 8.58 0.77 -3.98
CA ASP A 54 9.94 1.05 -3.56
C ASP A 54 9.93 2.34 -2.74
N PRO A 55 10.22 2.29 -1.43
CA PRO A 55 10.29 3.49 -0.59
C PRO A 55 11.27 4.52 -1.15
N ALA A 56 12.40 4.09 -1.71
CA ALA A 56 13.38 4.98 -2.30
C ALA A 56 12.94 5.55 -3.65
N TRP A 57 11.84 5.06 -4.23
CA TRP A 57 11.30 5.52 -5.51
C TRP A 57 12.35 5.52 -6.63
N GLY A 58 13.19 4.48 -6.69
CA GLY A 58 14.29 4.35 -7.65
C GLY A 58 15.54 5.17 -7.34
N HIS A 59 15.56 5.93 -6.24
CA HIS A 59 16.77 6.60 -5.76
C HIS A 59 17.67 5.65 -4.96
N ASP A 60 18.84 6.15 -4.55
CA ASP A 60 19.79 5.38 -3.76
C ASP A 60 19.41 5.31 -2.28
N LYS A 61 20.08 4.44 -1.53
CA LYS A 61 19.91 4.30 -0.08
C LYS A 61 20.13 5.61 0.68
N LYS A 62 21.01 6.48 0.16
CA LYS A 62 21.30 7.77 0.77
C LYS A 62 20.10 8.70 0.67
N PHE A 63 19.36 8.67 -0.44
CA PHE A 63 18.11 9.41 -0.56
C PHE A 63 17.10 8.95 0.51
N GLU A 64 16.92 7.65 0.66
CA GLU A 64 16.02 7.08 1.66
C GLU A 64 16.40 7.53 3.09
N GLU A 65 17.67 7.35 3.48
CA GLU A 65 18.16 7.68 4.83
C GLU A 65 18.00 9.16 5.19
N ASN A 66 18.20 10.07 4.22
CA ASN A 66 18.24 11.50 4.49
C ASN A 66 16.89 12.20 4.29
N ASN A 67 16.05 11.71 3.38
CA ASN A 67 14.85 12.44 2.95
C ASN A 67 13.55 11.76 3.40
N LEU A 68 13.51 10.44 3.57
CA LEU A 68 12.27 9.75 3.92
C LEU A 68 12.08 9.68 5.44
N PHE A 69 10.86 9.91 5.90
CA PHE A 69 10.44 9.60 7.26
C PHE A 69 9.82 8.19 7.36
N GLY A 70 9.19 7.73 6.28
CA GLY A 70 8.57 6.41 6.19
C GLY A 70 7.53 6.37 5.08
N VAL A 71 6.68 5.34 5.13
CA VAL A 71 5.54 5.16 4.23
C VAL A 71 4.23 5.27 5.01
N ALA A 72 3.17 5.74 4.35
CA ALA A 72 1.83 5.76 4.91
C ALA A 72 0.82 5.25 3.88
N GLY A 73 -0.26 4.65 4.38
CA GLY A 73 -1.40 4.22 3.58
C GLY A 73 -2.64 4.97 4.04
N THR A 74 -3.50 5.35 3.10
CA THR A 74 -4.76 6.03 3.37
C THR A 74 -5.93 5.10 3.10
N LEU A 75 -6.98 5.25 3.91
CA LEU A 75 -8.25 4.59 3.69
C LEU A 75 -9.34 5.64 3.89
N TRP A 76 -9.75 6.27 2.79
CA TRP A 76 -10.85 7.22 2.78
C TRP A 76 -12.19 6.48 2.75
N SER A 77 -13.16 6.90 3.58
CA SER A 77 -14.35 6.10 3.87
C SER A 77 -15.63 6.62 3.23
N GLU A 78 -15.55 7.48 2.20
CA GLU A 78 -16.71 8.10 1.55
C GLU A 78 -17.70 7.06 1.02
N CYS A 79 -17.20 5.94 0.50
CA CYS A 79 -18.00 4.84 -0.04
C CYS A 79 -17.91 3.54 0.79
N ILE A 80 -17.34 3.61 1.99
CA ILE A 80 -17.16 2.44 2.87
C ILE A 80 -18.21 2.51 3.97
N THR A 81 -19.32 1.79 3.78
CA THR A 81 -20.51 1.90 4.64
C THR A 81 -20.56 0.89 5.76
N THR A 82 -19.64 -0.08 5.81
CA THR A 82 -19.61 -1.11 6.87
C THR A 82 -18.20 -1.35 7.40
N PRO A 83 -18.05 -1.76 8.68
CA PRO A 83 -16.77 -2.14 9.25
C PRO A 83 -16.09 -3.28 8.48
N GLU A 84 -16.85 -4.27 8.02
CA GLU A 84 -16.33 -5.39 7.24
C GLU A 84 -15.68 -4.91 5.94
N ARG A 85 -16.25 -3.87 5.32
CA ARG A 85 -15.66 -3.26 4.12
C ARG A 85 -14.38 -2.49 4.46
N ILE A 86 -14.26 -1.84 5.63
CA ILE A 86 -13.00 -1.23 6.08
C ILE A 86 -11.88 -2.27 6.08
N TYR A 87 -12.12 -3.43 6.72
CA TYR A 87 -11.12 -4.49 6.79
C TYR A 87 -10.83 -5.11 5.41
N TYR A 88 -11.89 -5.38 4.63
CA TYR A 88 -11.74 -5.88 3.27
C TYR A 88 -10.84 -4.96 2.46
N GLN A 89 -11.07 -3.65 2.56
CA GLN A 89 -10.35 -2.66 1.78
C GLN A 89 -8.90 -2.51 2.26
N ALA A 90 -8.65 -2.53 3.57
CA ALA A 90 -7.30 -2.40 4.13
C ALA A 90 -6.43 -3.65 3.90
N TYR A 91 -6.99 -4.84 4.06
CA TYR A 91 -6.24 -6.10 4.06
C TYR A 91 -6.46 -6.89 2.77
N PRO A 92 -5.40 -7.45 2.16
CA PRO A 92 -4.03 -7.61 2.71
C PRO A 92 -3.04 -6.47 2.39
N ARG A 93 -3.44 -5.39 1.70
CA ARG A 93 -2.54 -4.31 1.26
C ARG A 93 -1.79 -3.61 2.40
N ALA A 94 -2.42 -3.44 3.56
CA ALA A 94 -1.77 -2.90 4.76
C ALA A 94 -0.56 -3.74 5.20
N ILE A 95 -0.58 -5.06 5.00
CA ILE A 95 0.53 -5.95 5.32
C ILE A 95 1.67 -5.76 4.31
N ALA A 96 1.34 -5.62 3.01
CA ALA A 96 2.33 -5.32 1.99
C ALA A 96 3.03 -3.98 2.24
N LEU A 97 2.26 -2.95 2.63
CA LEU A 97 2.82 -1.64 2.95
C LEU A 97 3.67 -1.66 4.24
N ALA A 98 3.26 -2.43 5.26
CA ALA A 98 4.06 -2.62 6.46
C ALA A 98 5.43 -3.26 6.12
N GLU A 99 5.46 -4.21 5.18
CA GLU A 99 6.72 -4.78 4.71
C GLU A 99 7.57 -3.77 3.94
N ALA A 100 6.97 -2.90 3.13
CA ALA A 100 7.68 -1.82 2.44
C ALA A 100 8.30 -0.82 3.41
N GLY A 101 7.63 -0.50 4.53
CA GLY A 101 8.14 0.42 5.53
C GLY A 101 9.13 -0.18 6.53
N TRP A 102 9.27 -1.52 6.58
CA TRP A 102 10.07 -2.21 7.60
C TRP A 102 11.26 -2.99 7.05
N SER A 103 11.07 -3.68 5.92
CA SER A 103 12.08 -4.56 5.34
C SER A 103 12.91 -3.81 4.29
N GLN A 104 14.23 -3.99 4.34
CA GLN A 104 15.12 -3.47 3.30
C GLN A 104 14.74 -4.03 1.91
N GLN A 105 14.81 -3.18 0.89
CA GLN A 105 14.33 -3.48 -0.46
C GLN A 105 14.96 -4.75 -1.05
N GLU A 106 16.26 -4.96 -0.83
CA GLU A 106 17.02 -6.13 -1.29
C GLU A 106 16.55 -7.46 -0.69
N ASN A 107 15.84 -7.42 0.44
CA ASN A 107 15.33 -8.60 1.13
C ASN A 107 13.87 -8.91 0.79
N ARG A 108 13.21 -8.08 -0.03
CA ARG A 108 11.81 -8.23 -0.40
C ARG A 108 11.70 -9.09 -1.66
N SER A 109 10.81 -10.09 -1.64
CA SER A 109 10.43 -10.91 -2.81
C SER A 109 8.93 -11.15 -2.80
N TRP A 110 8.28 -10.89 -3.94
CA TRP A 110 6.83 -11.09 -4.09
C TRP A 110 6.42 -12.54 -3.82
N GLU A 111 7.20 -13.49 -4.32
CA GLU A 111 6.96 -14.92 -4.13
C GLU A 111 7.08 -15.31 -2.66
N SER A 112 8.11 -14.81 -1.97
CA SER A 112 8.32 -15.02 -0.52
C SER A 112 7.20 -14.37 0.31
N PHE A 113 6.79 -13.15 -0.08
CA PHE A 113 5.66 -12.46 0.53
C PHE A 113 4.38 -13.30 0.44
N LEU A 114 4.02 -13.80 -0.75
CA LEU A 114 2.85 -14.64 -0.93
C LEU A 114 2.90 -15.94 -0.10
N GLN A 115 4.09 -16.54 0.07
CA GLN A 115 4.25 -17.70 0.95
C GLN A 115 3.96 -17.36 2.41
N ARG A 116 4.44 -16.22 2.92
CA ARG A 116 4.17 -15.74 4.29
C ARG A 116 2.75 -15.21 4.47
N MET A 117 2.12 -14.72 3.42
CA MET A 117 0.74 -14.24 3.45
C MET A 117 -0.28 -15.35 3.66
N ARG A 118 -0.04 -16.57 3.14
CA ARG A 118 -0.97 -17.71 3.29
C ARG A 118 -1.31 -18.05 4.75
N PRO A 119 -0.34 -18.29 5.67
CA PRO A 119 -0.66 -18.56 7.06
C PRO A 119 -1.32 -17.35 7.75
N LEU A 120 -0.97 -16.12 7.36
CA LEU A 120 -1.58 -14.90 7.89
C LEU A 120 -3.05 -14.75 7.46
N ALA A 121 -3.36 -15.04 6.19
CA ALA A 121 -4.73 -15.09 5.69
C ALA A 121 -5.57 -16.13 6.44
N ASN A 122 -5.03 -17.32 6.68
CA ASN A 122 -5.70 -18.34 7.49
C ASN A 122 -5.99 -17.88 8.93
N ASP A 123 -5.06 -17.14 9.54
CA ASP A 123 -5.26 -16.57 10.88
C ASP A 123 -6.33 -15.46 10.87
N MET A 124 -6.31 -14.57 9.87
CA MET A 124 -7.36 -13.55 9.67
C MET A 124 -8.75 -14.19 9.52
N MET A 125 -8.88 -15.26 8.73
CA MET A 125 -10.13 -16.03 8.59
C MET A 125 -10.60 -16.58 9.94
N ARG A 126 -9.69 -17.18 10.74
CA ARG A 126 -10.03 -17.73 12.07
C ARG A 126 -10.50 -16.65 13.05
N ARG A 127 -9.98 -15.43 12.91
CA ARG A 127 -10.34 -14.27 13.73
C ARG A 127 -11.59 -13.54 13.24
N GLY A 128 -12.15 -13.92 12.10
CA GLY A 128 -13.30 -13.25 11.49
C GLY A 128 -12.97 -11.88 10.89
N ILE A 129 -11.70 -11.63 10.55
CA ILE A 129 -11.30 -10.42 9.84
C ILE A 129 -11.65 -10.60 8.36
N SER A 130 -12.48 -9.71 7.80
CA SER A 130 -12.74 -9.67 6.36
C SER A 130 -11.50 -9.12 5.62
N PHE A 131 -11.09 -9.78 4.54
CA PHE A 131 -9.99 -9.32 3.69
C PHE A 131 -10.25 -9.75 2.23
N SER A 132 -9.59 -9.10 1.28
CA SER A 132 -9.69 -9.53 -0.12
C SER A 132 -8.86 -10.78 -0.40
N MET A 133 -9.48 -11.73 -1.13
CA MET A 133 -8.83 -12.94 -1.63
C MET A 133 -8.15 -12.74 -2.98
N GLU A 134 -8.25 -11.55 -3.56
CA GLU A 134 -7.59 -11.18 -4.82
C GLU A 134 -6.10 -10.90 -4.53
N TYR A 135 -5.26 -11.93 -4.65
CA TYR A 135 -3.79 -11.87 -4.52
C TYR A 135 -3.06 -12.60 -5.65
#